data_AF-A0A965JKA1-F1
#
_entry.id   AF-A0A965JKA1-F1
#
_cell.length_a   1.000
_cell.length_b   1.000
_cell.length_c   1.000
_cell.angle_alpha   90.00
_cell.angle_beta   90.00
_cell.angle_gamma   90.00
#
_symmetry.space_group_name_H-M   'P 1'
#
loop_
_entity.id
_entity.type
_entity.pdbx_description
1 polymer ?
#
loop_
_entity_poly.entity_id
_entity_poly.type
_entity_poly.pdbx_seq_one_letter_code
_entity_poly.pdbx_strand_id
1 'polypeptide(L)'
;MSAPHYGDLPQDPQDAAMDASIDAADAAAWYDNGTPLTTKQAAALLETAMNTQPITEKMISVFCSGEGRYQLSRPFNQDGFTWATDGRIMVRVPQIEGFAGYDIIKPPQDVKKIFNPVLPGEFISLPKCPDERTVTCGDCDGTGRCACPHCEQDMECSECEGGGKKLDGRTIEVFDGKGIRACHLVAIKSLPNPMIALSKCGKYICFQFGGGDGIAAVVEPNTPYGFSNKWAPAKSDSKEAA
;
A
#
# COMPACT_ATOMS: atom_id res chain seq x y z
N MET A 1 59.41 -6.12 29.80
CA MET A 1 58.27 -5.20 29.62
C MET A 1 57.03 -5.99 29.99
N SER A 2 56.60 -5.85 31.24
CA SER A 2 55.59 -6.71 31.86
C SER A 2 54.20 -6.11 31.67
N ALA A 3 53.25 -6.95 31.27
CA ALA A 3 51.84 -6.59 31.08
C ALA A 3 51.14 -6.30 32.43
N PRO A 4 50.13 -5.41 32.46
CA PRO A 4 49.35 -5.18 33.66
C PRO A 4 48.37 -6.34 33.92
N HIS A 5 48.41 -6.84 35.15
CA HIS A 5 47.42 -7.74 35.73
C HIS A 5 46.07 -7.02 35.83
N TYR A 6 45.04 -7.55 35.16
CA TYR A 6 43.66 -7.22 35.44
C TYR A 6 43.27 -7.88 36.77
N GLY A 7 43.09 -7.04 37.79
CA GLY A 7 42.61 -7.45 39.10
C GLY A 7 41.14 -7.86 39.07
N ASP A 8 40.85 -8.87 39.87
CA ASP A 8 39.53 -9.38 40.19
C ASP A 8 38.56 -8.25 40.59
N LEU A 9 37.49 -8.12 39.81
CA LEU A 9 36.31 -7.37 40.24
C LEU A 9 35.53 -8.23 41.24
N PRO A 10 35.11 -7.68 42.40
CA PRO A 10 34.28 -8.41 43.33
C PRO A 10 32.94 -8.73 42.66
N GLN A 11 32.61 -10.03 42.61
CA GLN A 11 31.30 -10.51 42.22
C GLN A 11 30.28 -10.01 43.24
N ASP A 12 29.33 -9.21 42.77
CA ASP A 12 28.24 -8.68 43.58
C ASP A 12 27.36 -9.86 44.06
N PRO A 13 27.11 -10.04 45.37
CA PRO A 13 26.37 -11.20 45.89
C PRO A 13 24.86 -11.20 45.55
N GLN A 14 24.38 -10.28 44.71
CA GLN A 14 22.95 -10.13 44.39
C GLN A 14 22.48 -10.97 43.19
N ASP A 15 23.39 -11.59 42.44
CA ASP A 15 23.02 -12.36 41.22
C ASP A 15 22.65 -13.83 41.48
N ALA A 16 22.60 -14.28 42.75
CA ALA A 16 22.35 -15.69 43.08
C ALA A 16 20.90 -16.02 43.51
N ALA A 17 19.94 -15.11 43.37
CA ALA A 17 18.58 -15.29 43.91
C ALA A 17 17.42 -15.01 42.94
N MET A 18 17.62 -15.18 41.63
CA MET A 18 16.52 -15.15 40.64
C MET A 18 16.27 -16.50 39.94
N ASP A 19 16.55 -17.62 40.63
CA ASP A 19 16.41 -18.96 40.04
C ASP A 19 15.36 -19.84 40.76
N ALA A 20 14.29 -19.24 41.29
CA ALA A 20 13.18 -20.00 41.86
C ALA A 20 11.81 -19.38 41.53
N SER A 21 10.92 -20.25 41.05
CA SER A 21 9.49 -20.07 40.76
C SER A 21 9.11 -19.39 39.43
N ILE A 22 9.44 -20.04 38.31
CA ILE A 22 8.48 -20.10 37.19
C ILE A 22 7.63 -21.35 37.44
N ASP A 23 6.59 -21.19 38.25
CA ASP A 23 5.54 -22.20 38.36
C ASP A 23 4.80 -22.31 37.01
N ALA A 24 4.51 -23.54 36.62
CA ALA A 24 4.00 -23.96 35.33
C ALA A 24 2.53 -23.57 35.04
N ALA A 25 2.13 -22.32 35.32
CA ALA A 25 0.75 -21.85 35.13
C ALA A 25 0.60 -20.51 34.38
N ASP A 26 1.69 -19.82 34.01
CA ASP A 26 1.61 -18.69 33.10
C ASP A 26 1.58 -19.20 31.65
N ALA A 27 0.47 -19.83 31.27
CA ALA A 27 0.07 -19.89 29.88
C ALA A 27 -0.03 -18.45 29.40
N ALA A 28 1.00 -17.96 28.70
CA ALA A 28 1.12 -16.60 28.20
C ALA A 28 -0.25 -16.15 27.66
N ALA A 29 -0.96 -15.32 28.43
CA ALA A 29 -2.27 -14.85 28.03
C ALA A 29 -2.04 -13.96 26.81
N TRP A 30 -2.53 -14.39 25.66
CA TRP A 30 -2.47 -13.60 24.43
C TRP A 30 -3.50 -12.48 24.59
N TYR A 31 -3.13 -11.22 24.38
CA TYR A 31 -4.04 -10.09 24.49
C TYR A 31 -4.34 -9.51 23.10
N ASP A 32 -5.60 -9.13 22.87
CA ASP A 32 -6.04 -8.34 21.71
C ASP A 32 -6.69 -7.04 22.24
N ASN A 33 -6.12 -5.88 21.89
CA ASN A 33 -6.54 -4.57 22.39
C ASN A 33 -6.72 -4.49 23.92
N GLY A 34 -5.82 -5.12 24.67
CA GLY A 34 -5.85 -5.14 26.14
C GLY A 34 -6.85 -6.11 26.76
N THR A 35 -7.56 -6.91 25.95
CA THR A 35 -8.45 -7.97 26.43
C THR A 35 -7.77 -9.33 26.29
N PRO A 36 -7.75 -10.18 27.34
CA PRO A 36 -7.18 -11.52 27.24
C PRO A 36 -8.02 -12.40 26.31
N LEU A 37 -7.35 -13.04 25.35
CA LEU A 37 -7.93 -13.97 24.39
C LEU A 37 -8.12 -15.34 25.04
N THR A 38 -9.28 -15.96 24.77
CA THR A 38 -9.46 -17.39 25.04
C THR A 38 -8.60 -18.22 24.08
N THR A 39 -8.27 -19.46 24.47
CA THR A 39 -7.54 -20.41 23.61
C THR A 39 -8.21 -20.59 22.25
N LYS A 40 -9.55 -20.57 22.21
CA LYS A 40 -10.32 -20.68 20.96
C LYS A 40 -10.14 -19.45 20.06
N GLN A 41 -10.12 -18.25 20.63
CA GLN A 41 -9.89 -17.01 19.88
C GLN A 41 -8.44 -16.93 19.39
N ALA A 42 -7.47 -17.28 20.24
CA ALA A 42 -6.07 -17.36 19.85
C ALA A 42 -5.85 -18.38 18.72
N ALA A 43 -6.45 -19.57 18.81
CA ALA A 43 -6.38 -20.58 17.76
C ALA A 43 -7.02 -20.10 16.45
N ALA A 44 -8.18 -19.44 16.51
CA ALA A 44 -8.82 -18.86 15.32
C ALA A 44 -7.96 -17.75 14.69
N LEU A 45 -7.29 -16.93 15.50
CA LEU A 45 -6.36 -15.90 15.00
C LEU A 45 -5.11 -16.53 14.38
N LEU A 46 -4.54 -17.56 15.00
CA LEU A 46 -3.42 -18.33 14.46
C LEU A 46 -3.79 -19.02 13.16
N GLU A 47 -4.94 -19.68 13.10
CA GLU A 47 -5.42 -20.38 11.91
C GLU A 47 -5.72 -19.37 10.78
N THR A 48 -6.27 -18.20 11.11
CA THR A 48 -6.46 -17.09 10.15
C THR A 48 -5.13 -16.56 9.64
N ALA A 49 -4.14 -16.38 10.53
CA ALA A 49 -2.80 -15.90 10.18
C ALA A 49 -2.01 -16.94 9.36
N MET A 50 -2.20 -18.24 9.64
CA MET A 50 -1.52 -19.33 8.93
C MET A 50 -2.16 -19.65 7.57
N ASN A 51 -3.44 -19.32 7.37
CA ASN A 51 -4.13 -19.50 6.08
C ASN A 51 -4.09 -18.28 5.17
N THR A 52 -3.58 -17.13 5.63
CA THR A 52 -3.32 -16.01 4.72
C THR A 52 -2.16 -16.37 3.80
N GLN A 53 -2.44 -16.45 2.50
CA GLN A 53 -1.39 -16.57 1.49
C GLN A 53 -0.32 -15.49 1.74
N PRO A 54 0.97 -15.84 1.67
CA PRO A 54 2.03 -14.86 1.87
C PRO A 54 1.88 -13.75 0.84
N ILE A 55 1.96 -12.50 1.29
CA ILE A 55 1.91 -11.37 0.36
C ILE A 55 3.14 -11.41 -0.53
N THR A 56 2.92 -11.33 -1.84
CA THR A 56 3.97 -11.35 -2.86
C THR A 56 4.15 -9.97 -3.49
N GLU A 57 5.32 -9.72 -4.09
CA GLU A 57 5.58 -8.51 -4.86
C GLU A 57 4.49 -8.29 -5.93
N LYS A 58 4.14 -9.35 -6.66
CA LYS A 58 3.12 -9.30 -7.72
C LYS A 58 1.76 -8.79 -7.21
N MET A 59 1.36 -9.17 -5.99
CA MET A 59 0.08 -8.74 -5.42
C MET A 59 0.05 -7.24 -5.14
N ILE A 60 1.17 -6.66 -4.69
CA ILE A 60 1.24 -5.23 -4.37
C ILE A 60 1.66 -4.37 -5.57
N SER A 61 2.27 -4.95 -6.60
CA SER A 61 2.66 -4.22 -7.82
C SER A 61 1.47 -3.63 -8.57
N VAL A 62 0.24 -4.15 -8.39
CA VAL A 62 -0.97 -3.56 -8.98
C VAL A 62 -1.30 -2.16 -8.45
N PHE A 63 -0.69 -1.75 -7.33
CA PHE A 63 -0.84 -0.42 -6.76
C PHE A 63 0.23 0.57 -7.26
N CYS A 64 1.14 0.13 -8.12
CA CYS A 64 2.19 0.98 -8.69
C CYS A 64 1.69 1.79 -9.90
N SER A 65 2.35 2.90 -10.19
CA SER A 65 2.01 3.77 -11.32
C SER A 65 2.49 3.20 -12.66
N GLY A 66 1.58 3.06 -13.62
CA GLY A 66 1.94 2.92 -15.04
C GLY A 66 2.26 4.25 -15.74
N GLU A 67 2.00 5.40 -15.10
CA GLU A 67 1.97 6.74 -15.71
C GLU A 67 3.36 7.41 -15.81
N GLY A 68 4.38 6.71 -16.30
CA GLY A 68 5.72 7.28 -16.56
C GLY A 68 6.49 7.78 -15.32
N ARG A 69 5.93 7.63 -14.12
CA ARG A 69 6.58 7.92 -12.84
C ARG A 69 7.46 6.73 -12.48
N TYR A 70 8.64 6.66 -13.07
CA TYR A 70 9.57 5.53 -12.91
C TYR A 70 9.89 5.19 -11.43
N GLN A 71 9.80 6.16 -10.52
CA GLN A 71 10.01 5.95 -9.08
C GLN A 71 8.85 5.20 -8.40
N LEU A 72 7.69 5.18 -9.04
CA LEU A 72 6.44 4.60 -8.54
C LEU A 72 5.99 3.40 -9.38
N SER A 73 6.76 2.98 -10.39
CA SER A 73 6.36 1.90 -11.30
C SER A 73 6.58 0.51 -10.73
N ARG A 74 7.23 0.40 -9.57
CA ARG A 74 7.53 -0.86 -8.89
C ARG A 74 7.49 -0.67 -7.38
N PRO A 75 7.26 -1.75 -6.61
CA PRO A 75 7.40 -1.70 -5.17
C PRO A 75 8.81 -1.33 -4.72
N PHE A 76 8.95 -0.82 -3.50
CA PHE A 76 10.24 -0.43 -2.94
C PHE A 76 10.32 -0.68 -1.44
N ASN A 77 11.54 -0.89 -0.93
CA ASN A 77 11.77 -1.13 0.49
C ASN A 77 12.13 0.18 1.20
N GLN A 78 11.48 0.43 2.33
CA GLN A 78 11.79 1.57 3.17
C GLN A 78 11.37 1.28 4.62
N ASP A 79 12.31 1.48 5.56
CA ASP A 79 12.07 1.39 7.00
C ASP A 79 11.53 0.02 7.48
N GLY A 80 12.01 -1.08 6.88
CA GLY A 80 11.57 -2.45 7.24
C GLY A 80 10.24 -2.88 6.62
N PHE A 81 9.71 -2.09 5.68
CA PHE A 81 8.49 -2.41 4.94
C PHE A 81 8.73 -2.38 3.44
N THR A 82 7.91 -3.14 2.70
CA THR A 82 7.78 -3.01 1.25
C THR A 82 6.53 -2.17 0.94
N TRP A 83 6.70 -1.16 0.10
CA TRP A 83 5.70 -0.17 -0.27
C TRP A 83 5.35 -0.27 -1.74
N ALA A 84 4.10 0.04 -2.10
CA ALA A 84 3.65 0.21 -3.49
C ALA A 84 2.66 1.38 -3.56
N THR A 85 2.80 2.26 -4.55
CA THR A 85 1.92 3.43 -4.70
C THR A 85 1.91 3.99 -6.12
N ASP A 86 0.77 4.54 -6.53
CA ASP A 86 0.62 5.31 -7.77
C ASP A 86 0.54 6.83 -7.50
N GLY A 87 0.71 7.23 -6.23
CA GLY A 87 0.54 8.59 -5.73
C GLY A 87 -0.90 8.97 -5.35
N ARG A 88 -1.87 8.10 -5.57
CA ARG A 88 -3.29 8.26 -5.18
C ARG A 88 -3.73 7.18 -4.20
N ILE A 89 -3.17 5.98 -4.33
CA ILE A 89 -3.27 4.87 -3.36
C ILE A 89 -1.87 4.46 -2.93
N MET A 90 -1.72 4.01 -1.69
CA MET A 90 -0.47 3.52 -1.14
C MET A 90 -0.74 2.30 -0.26
N VAL A 91 0.08 1.27 -0.45
CA VAL A 91 0.05 0.01 0.30
C VAL A 91 1.40 -0.20 0.96
N ARG A 92 1.37 -0.76 2.16
CA ARG A 92 2.54 -1.16 2.94
C ARG A 92 2.35 -2.56 3.48
N VAL A 93 3.40 -3.36 3.38
CA VAL A 93 3.48 -4.72 3.94
C VAL A 93 4.81 -4.89 4.65
N PRO A 94 4.95 -5.83 5.60
CA PRO A 94 6.25 -6.25 6.10
C PRO A 94 7.19 -6.55 4.94
N GLN A 95 8.48 -6.23 5.10
CA GLN A 95 9.46 -6.43 4.04
C GLN A 95 9.40 -7.85 3.50
N ILE A 96 9.20 -7.97 2.18
CA ILE A 96 9.09 -9.26 1.51
C ILE A 96 10.47 -9.90 1.42
N GLU A 97 10.61 -11.13 1.92
CA GLU A 97 11.87 -11.85 1.88
C GLU A 97 12.33 -12.12 0.43
N GLY A 98 13.63 -11.96 0.17
CA GLY A 98 14.20 -12.12 -1.17
C GLY A 98 13.86 -10.98 -2.16
N PHE A 99 12.96 -10.06 -1.79
CA PHE A 99 12.74 -8.84 -2.54
C PHE A 99 13.84 -7.84 -2.19
N ALA A 100 14.87 -7.75 -3.05
CA ALA A 100 15.98 -6.82 -2.88
C ALA A 100 15.51 -5.36 -2.78
N GLY A 101 14.31 -5.06 -3.31
CA GLY A 101 13.83 -3.70 -3.47
C GLY A 101 14.62 -2.99 -4.56
N TYR A 102 14.00 -1.98 -5.15
CA TYR A 102 14.77 -1.03 -5.95
C TYR A 102 15.29 0.03 -5.00
N ASP A 103 16.60 0.27 -5.01
CA ASP A 103 17.19 1.47 -4.43
C ASP A 103 16.64 2.66 -5.21
N ILE A 104 15.48 3.18 -4.81
CA ILE A 104 14.97 4.40 -5.40
C ILE A 104 15.98 5.49 -5.04
N ILE A 105 16.62 6.05 -6.06
CA ILE A 105 17.62 7.13 -5.95
C ILE A 105 17.13 8.25 -5.02
N LYS A 106 15.80 8.49 -5.01
CA LYS A 106 15.08 9.16 -3.93
C LYS A 106 13.69 8.55 -3.80
N PRO A 107 13.35 7.84 -2.70
CA PRO A 107 11.96 7.49 -2.45
C PRO A 107 11.10 8.77 -2.47
N PRO A 108 9.81 8.68 -2.84
CA PRO A 108 8.90 9.82 -2.76
C PRO A 108 9.05 10.44 -1.38
N GLN A 109 9.42 11.72 -1.32
CA GLN A 109 9.70 12.34 -0.03
C GLN A 109 8.46 12.21 0.85
N ASP A 110 8.69 11.60 2.02
CA ASP A 110 7.77 11.51 3.14
C ASP A 110 6.50 10.63 2.99
N VAL A 111 6.64 9.41 2.45
CA VAL A 111 5.60 8.36 2.63
C VAL A 111 5.13 8.25 4.09
N LYS A 112 6.05 8.41 5.06
CA LYS A 112 5.75 8.48 6.49
C LYS A 112 4.90 9.67 6.90
N LYS A 113 5.11 10.87 6.34
CA LYS A 113 4.28 12.05 6.69
C LYS A 113 2.88 11.92 6.14
N ILE A 114 2.68 11.15 5.07
CA ILE A 114 1.33 10.87 4.56
C ILE A 114 0.70 9.74 5.36
N PHE A 115 1.43 8.66 5.68
CA PHE A 115 0.86 7.47 6.32
C PHE A 115 0.62 7.62 7.83
N ASN A 116 1.60 8.11 8.59
CA ASN A 116 1.55 8.12 10.06
C ASN A 116 0.47 9.01 10.68
N PRO A 117 0.12 10.21 10.16
CA PRO A 117 -0.89 11.04 10.80
C PRO A 117 -2.32 10.59 10.53
N VAL A 118 -2.53 9.58 9.66
CA VAL A 118 -3.86 9.16 9.25
C VAL A 118 -4.41 8.21 10.30
N LEU A 119 -5.19 8.78 11.23
CA LEU A 119 -5.96 8.00 12.19
C LEU A 119 -7.19 7.39 11.48
N PRO A 120 -7.30 6.05 11.42
CA PRO A 120 -8.49 5.40 10.87
C PRO A 120 -9.70 5.64 11.78
N GLY A 121 -10.89 5.65 11.17
CA GLY A 121 -12.16 5.49 11.87
C GLY A 121 -12.45 4.01 12.16
N GLU A 122 -13.73 3.65 12.20
CA GLU A 122 -14.17 2.26 12.36
C GLU A 122 -14.00 1.49 11.05
N PHE A 123 -13.37 0.32 11.13
CA PHE A 123 -13.22 -0.58 9.98
C PHE A 123 -14.50 -1.35 9.73
N ILE A 124 -14.94 -1.33 8.47
CA ILE A 124 -16.07 -2.10 7.97
C ILE A 124 -15.60 -3.03 6.86
N SER A 125 -16.37 -4.09 6.60
CA SER A 125 -16.14 -4.92 5.42
C SER A 125 -16.28 -4.09 4.15
N LEU A 126 -15.48 -4.43 3.14
CA LEU A 126 -15.55 -3.78 1.83
C LEU A 126 -17.00 -3.86 1.29
N PRO A 127 -17.61 -2.74 0.88
CA PRO A 127 -18.96 -2.77 0.32
C PRO A 127 -18.97 -3.64 -0.94
N LYS A 128 -20.16 -4.13 -1.31
CA LYS A 128 -20.33 -4.91 -2.54
C LYS A 128 -19.79 -4.08 -3.70
N CYS A 129 -18.69 -4.53 -4.28
CA CYS A 129 -18.10 -3.84 -5.42
C CYS A 129 -19.10 -3.87 -6.56
N PRO A 130 -19.30 -2.73 -7.25
CA PRO A 130 -20.12 -2.71 -8.45
C PRO A 130 -19.49 -3.64 -9.49
N ASP A 131 -20.32 -4.13 -10.42
CA ASP A 131 -19.82 -4.98 -11.51
C ASP A 131 -18.63 -4.32 -12.21
N GLU A 132 -17.61 -5.12 -12.47
CA GLU A 132 -16.41 -4.68 -13.19
C GLU A 132 -16.84 -4.23 -14.58
N ARG A 133 -16.83 -2.91 -14.76
CA ARG A 133 -17.10 -2.29 -16.06
C ARG A 133 -15.77 -1.97 -16.69
N THR A 134 -15.58 -2.50 -17.88
CA THR A 134 -14.45 -2.15 -18.72
C THR A 134 -14.91 -1.21 -19.82
N VAL A 135 -14.07 -0.24 -20.14
CA VAL A 135 -14.23 0.67 -21.27
C VAL A 135 -13.09 0.43 -22.25
N THR A 136 -13.34 0.68 -23.53
CA THR A 136 -12.29 0.70 -24.55
C THR A 136 -11.23 1.71 -24.12
N CYS A 137 -9.97 1.29 -24.15
CA CYS A 137 -8.87 2.19 -23.82
C CYS A 137 -8.74 3.25 -24.92
N GLY A 138 -8.89 4.53 -24.55
CA GLY A 138 -8.79 5.65 -25.50
C GLY A 138 -7.37 5.93 -25.99
N ASP A 139 -6.34 5.49 -25.27
CA ASP A 139 -4.93 5.73 -25.62
C ASP A 139 -4.45 4.81 -26.75
N CYS A 140 -5.10 3.66 -26.91
CA CYS A 140 -4.79 2.68 -27.97
C CYS A 140 -6.01 2.36 -28.85
N ASP A 141 -7.12 3.09 -28.69
CA ASP A 141 -8.40 2.84 -29.36
C ASP A 141 -8.85 1.37 -29.33
N GLY A 142 -8.58 0.69 -28.21
CA GLY A 142 -8.95 -0.71 -28.04
C GLY A 142 -8.01 -1.75 -28.61
N THR A 143 -6.93 -1.34 -29.28
CA THR A 143 -5.98 -2.28 -29.90
C THR A 143 -5.04 -2.95 -28.89
N GLY A 144 -4.87 -2.34 -27.71
CA GLY A 144 -3.88 -2.76 -26.72
C GLY A 144 -2.45 -2.34 -27.06
N ARG A 145 -2.21 -1.66 -28.18
CA ARG A 145 -0.86 -1.25 -28.61
C ARG A 145 -0.81 0.25 -28.92
N CYS A 146 0.32 0.87 -28.62
CA CYS A 146 0.60 2.28 -28.92
C CYS A 146 1.94 2.37 -29.66
N ALA A 147 2.10 3.35 -30.55
CA ALA A 147 3.41 3.63 -31.15
C ALA A 147 4.30 4.38 -30.15
N CYS A 148 5.54 3.94 -29.98
CA CYS A 148 6.51 4.64 -29.14
C CYS A 148 6.81 6.03 -29.73
N PRO A 149 6.70 7.13 -28.95
CA PRO A 149 6.92 8.48 -29.47
C PRO A 149 8.38 8.77 -29.86
N HIS A 150 9.32 7.91 -29.46
CA HIS A 150 10.75 8.08 -29.75
C HIS A 150 11.26 7.26 -30.92
N CYS A 151 10.70 6.07 -31.17
CA CYS A 151 11.19 5.15 -32.21
C CYS A 151 10.12 4.60 -33.14
N GLU A 152 8.86 5.02 -32.96
CA GLU A 152 7.68 4.58 -33.74
C GLU A 152 7.42 3.06 -33.72
N GLN A 153 8.11 2.31 -32.86
CA GLN A 153 7.85 0.88 -32.69
C GLN A 153 6.56 0.66 -31.90
N ASP A 154 5.80 -0.35 -32.31
CA ASP A 154 4.62 -0.82 -31.59
C ASP A 154 5.02 -1.36 -30.22
N MET A 155 4.49 -0.75 -29.17
CA MET A 155 4.63 -1.17 -27.78
C MET A 155 3.27 -1.50 -27.16
N GLU A 156 3.27 -2.29 -26.09
CA GLU A 156 2.05 -2.52 -25.32
C GLU A 156 1.57 -1.22 -24.69
N CYS A 157 0.26 -0.97 -24.77
CA CYS A 157 -0.36 0.20 -24.19
C CYS A 157 -0.30 0.10 -22.66
N SER A 158 0.43 1.00 -22.02
CA SER A 158 0.63 1.02 -20.55
C SER A 158 -0.67 1.26 -19.78
N GLU A 159 -1.64 1.96 -20.37
CA GLU A 159 -2.93 2.29 -19.74
C GLU A 159 -3.90 1.10 -19.64
N CYS A 160 -3.72 0.09 -20.49
CA CYS A 160 -4.58 -1.10 -20.50
C CYS A 160 -3.80 -2.41 -20.47
N GLU A 161 -2.49 -2.33 -20.21
CA GLU A 161 -1.58 -3.47 -20.11
C GLU A 161 -1.70 -4.43 -21.30
N GLY A 162 -1.77 -3.88 -22.52
CA GLY A 162 -1.91 -4.69 -23.73
C GLY A 162 -3.33 -5.22 -24.02
N GLY A 163 -4.29 -5.08 -23.10
CA GLY A 163 -5.61 -5.71 -23.20
C GLY A 163 -6.64 -4.95 -24.04
N GLY A 164 -6.35 -3.70 -24.44
CA GLY A 164 -7.27 -2.82 -25.19
C GLY A 164 -8.48 -2.33 -24.39
N LYS A 165 -8.67 -2.82 -23.17
CA LYS A 165 -9.76 -2.42 -22.28
C LYS A 165 -9.19 -2.04 -20.93
N LYS A 166 -9.73 -1.01 -20.31
CA LYS A 166 -9.38 -0.62 -18.94
C LYS A 166 -10.61 -0.53 -18.07
N LEU A 167 -10.44 -0.67 -16.76
CA LEU A 167 -11.52 -0.43 -15.82
C LEU A 167 -12.01 1.01 -15.99
N ASP A 168 -13.33 1.19 -15.93
CA ASP A 168 -13.91 2.51 -16.04
C ASP A 168 -13.42 3.40 -14.88
N GLY A 169 -13.04 4.65 -15.19
CA GLY A 169 -12.42 5.57 -14.25
C GLY A 169 -13.39 6.25 -13.27
N ARG A 170 -14.65 5.79 -13.18
CA ARG A 170 -15.65 6.38 -12.29
C ARG A 170 -15.23 6.29 -10.84
N THR A 171 -15.80 7.20 -10.06
CA THR A 171 -15.72 7.17 -8.61
C THR A 171 -16.83 6.27 -8.09
N ILE A 172 -16.48 5.32 -7.24
CA ILE A 172 -17.43 4.50 -6.49
C ILE A 172 -17.53 5.11 -5.11
N GLU A 173 -18.74 5.47 -4.72
CA GLU A 173 -19.03 5.92 -3.36
C GLU A 173 -18.93 4.74 -2.40
N VAL A 174 -18.15 4.95 -1.33
CA VAL A 174 -17.83 3.92 -0.33
C VAL A 174 -18.34 4.34 1.05
N PHE A 175 -18.34 5.65 1.32
CA PHE A 175 -18.94 6.30 2.47
C PHE A 175 -19.77 7.49 2.00
N ASP A 176 -20.64 8.03 2.85
CA ASP A 176 -21.55 9.15 2.52
C ASP A 176 -20.83 10.34 1.84
N GLY A 177 -21.04 10.49 0.53
CA GLY A 177 -20.42 11.52 -0.31
C GLY A 177 -18.90 11.38 -0.52
N LYS A 178 -18.30 10.24 -0.17
CA LYS A 178 -16.86 9.98 -0.24
C LYS A 178 -16.61 8.69 -1.01
N GLY A 179 -15.88 8.80 -2.11
CA GLY A 179 -15.59 7.67 -2.98
C GLY A 179 -14.11 7.44 -3.25
N ILE A 180 -13.85 6.39 -4.00
CA ILE A 180 -12.54 6.01 -4.52
C ILE A 180 -12.69 5.64 -6.00
N ARG A 181 -11.61 5.72 -6.79
CA ARG A 181 -11.65 5.25 -8.17
C ARG A 181 -11.96 3.75 -8.23
N ALA A 182 -12.78 3.34 -9.20
CA ALA A 182 -13.17 1.94 -9.36
C ALA A 182 -11.96 1.00 -9.51
N CYS A 183 -10.92 1.40 -10.24
CA CYS A 183 -9.69 0.62 -10.38
C CYS A 183 -8.99 0.34 -9.03
N HIS A 184 -8.93 1.33 -8.14
CA HIS A 184 -8.35 1.16 -6.81
C HIS A 184 -9.22 0.29 -5.92
N LEU A 185 -10.55 0.39 -6.02
CA LEU A 185 -11.46 -0.48 -5.28
C LEU A 185 -11.32 -1.95 -5.68
N VAL A 186 -11.19 -2.22 -6.99
CA VAL A 186 -10.92 -3.56 -7.52
C VAL A 186 -9.56 -4.08 -7.03
N ALA A 187 -8.52 -3.24 -7.03
CA ALA A 187 -7.21 -3.60 -6.49
C ALA A 187 -7.28 -3.96 -4.99
N ILE A 188 -7.95 -3.14 -4.17
CA ILE A 188 -8.17 -3.42 -2.73
C ILE A 188 -8.93 -4.73 -2.54
N LYS A 189 -9.96 -5.00 -3.36
CA LYS A 189 -10.74 -6.25 -3.30
C LYS A 189 -9.90 -7.50 -3.56
N SER A 190 -8.83 -7.38 -4.35
CA SER A 190 -7.94 -8.51 -4.65
C SER A 190 -7.02 -8.91 -3.50
N LEU A 191 -6.95 -8.09 -2.44
CA LEU A 191 -6.16 -8.36 -1.26
C LEU A 191 -6.86 -9.40 -0.34
N PRO A 192 -6.12 -10.09 0.55
CA PRO A 192 -6.73 -11.05 1.48
C PRO A 192 -7.58 -10.36 2.55
N ASN A 193 -8.88 -10.63 2.59
CA ASN A 193 -9.81 -10.14 3.63
C ASN A 193 -9.77 -8.60 3.86
N PRO A 194 -10.00 -7.78 2.82
CA PRO A 194 -9.84 -6.34 2.94
C PRO A 194 -10.98 -5.74 3.78
N MET A 195 -10.60 -4.86 4.71
CA MET A 195 -11.49 -3.99 5.46
C MET A 195 -11.11 -2.53 5.20
N ILE A 196 -12.08 -1.64 5.28
CA ILE A 196 -11.89 -0.22 4.99
C ILE A 196 -12.42 0.65 6.12
N ALA A 197 -11.83 1.82 6.32
CA ALA A 197 -12.29 2.83 7.25
C ALA A 197 -12.11 4.21 6.63
N LEU A 198 -13.05 5.13 6.89
CA LEU A 198 -12.81 6.54 6.58
C LEU A 198 -11.85 7.10 7.64
N SER A 199 -10.77 7.75 7.19
CA SER A 199 -9.88 8.47 8.11
C SER A 199 -10.63 9.54 8.88
N LYS A 200 -10.20 9.85 10.11
CA LYS A 200 -10.83 10.89 10.95
C LYS A 200 -10.82 12.28 10.33
N CYS A 201 -9.88 12.56 9.42
CA CYS A 201 -9.84 13.81 8.67
C CYS A 201 -10.71 13.82 7.41
N GLY A 202 -11.33 12.69 7.04
CA GLY A 202 -12.21 12.54 5.88
C GLY A 202 -11.53 12.64 4.51
N LYS A 203 -10.19 12.71 4.47
CA LYS A 203 -9.40 12.89 3.24
C LYS A 203 -8.90 11.58 2.63
N TYR A 204 -8.84 10.54 3.45
CA TYR A 204 -8.33 9.23 3.07
C TYR A 204 -9.32 8.12 3.44
N ILE A 205 -9.36 7.08 2.62
CA ILE A 205 -9.88 5.77 2.98
C ILE A 205 -8.69 4.93 3.41
N CYS A 206 -8.65 4.56 4.68
CA CYS A 206 -7.70 3.59 5.21
C CYS A 206 -8.21 2.19 4.88
N PHE A 207 -7.30 1.25 4.67
CA PHE A 207 -7.67 -0.16 4.53
C PHE A 207 -6.65 -1.07 5.18
N GLN A 208 -7.13 -2.22 5.63
CA GLN A 208 -6.33 -3.29 6.21
C GLN A 208 -6.67 -4.59 5.50
N PHE A 209 -5.69 -5.49 5.43
CA PHE A 209 -5.83 -6.80 4.80
C PHE A 209 -4.85 -7.76 5.46
N GLY A 210 -5.01 -9.06 5.19
CA GLY A 210 -4.10 -10.09 5.68
C GLY A 210 -2.67 -9.84 5.18
N GLY A 211 -1.81 -9.34 6.07
CA GLY A 211 -0.40 -9.07 5.77
C GLY A 211 -0.04 -7.59 5.51
N GLY A 212 -0.96 -6.64 5.62
CA GLY A 212 -0.61 -5.23 5.44
C GLY A 212 -1.72 -4.21 5.64
N ASP A 213 -1.38 -2.97 5.37
CA ASP A 213 -2.27 -1.83 5.45
C ASP A 213 -2.05 -0.86 4.27
N GLY A 214 -2.99 0.05 4.09
CA GLY A 214 -2.93 1.02 3.02
C GLY A 214 -3.85 2.22 3.23
N ILE A 215 -3.62 3.23 2.41
CA ILE A 215 -4.44 4.44 2.33
C ILE A 215 -4.73 4.79 0.87
N ALA A 216 -5.93 5.28 0.61
CA ALA A 216 -6.31 5.82 -0.68
C ALA A 216 -6.89 7.23 -0.51
N ALA A 217 -6.53 8.14 -1.41
CA ALA A 217 -7.11 9.47 -1.45
C ALA A 217 -8.61 9.38 -1.75
N VAL A 218 -9.41 10.10 -0.96
CA VAL A 218 -10.84 10.25 -1.22
C VAL A 218 -11.06 11.10 -2.45
N VAL A 219 -12.03 10.69 -3.25
CA VAL A 219 -12.51 11.41 -4.41
C VAL A 219 -13.96 11.80 -4.18
N GLU A 220 -14.28 13.07 -4.41
CA GLU A 220 -15.66 13.55 -4.28
C GLU A 220 -16.40 13.29 -5.60
N PRO A 221 -17.55 12.58 -5.59
CA PRO A 221 -18.21 12.05 -6.80
C PRO A 221 -18.68 13.13 -7.79
N ASN A 222 -18.75 14.39 -7.37
CA ASN A 222 -19.16 15.53 -8.18
C ASN A 222 -18.05 16.54 -8.45
N THR A 223 -16.80 16.27 -8.05
CA THR A 223 -15.71 17.07 -8.56
C THR A 223 -15.58 16.73 -10.04
N PRO A 224 -15.86 17.67 -10.97
CA PRO A 224 -15.59 17.41 -12.37
C PRO A 224 -14.12 17.03 -12.43
N TYR A 225 -13.82 15.80 -12.86
CA TYR A 225 -12.46 15.35 -13.10
C TYR A 225 -11.92 16.12 -14.31
N GLY A 226 -11.64 17.40 -14.06
CA GLY A 226 -10.94 18.33 -14.91
C GLY A 226 -9.43 18.26 -14.66
N PHE A 227 -8.90 17.11 -14.25
CA PHE A 227 -7.55 16.77 -14.69
C PHE A 227 -7.66 16.46 -16.18
N SER A 228 -7.80 17.51 -16.98
CA SER A 228 -7.52 17.41 -18.38
C SER A 228 -6.07 16.97 -18.48
N ASN A 229 -5.84 15.72 -18.88
CA ASN A 229 -4.56 15.32 -19.48
C ASN A 229 -4.26 16.09 -20.78
N LYS A 230 -5.09 17.08 -21.15
CA LYS A 230 -4.64 18.22 -21.96
C LYS A 230 -3.59 18.98 -21.17
N TRP A 231 -2.35 18.49 -21.22
CA TRP A 231 -1.22 19.37 -21.46
C TRP A 231 -1.53 20.08 -22.78
N ALA A 232 -2.35 21.15 -22.72
CA ALA A 232 -2.39 22.08 -23.83
C ALA A 232 -0.98 22.66 -23.88
N PRO A 233 -0.19 22.43 -24.95
CA PRO A 233 1.07 23.13 -25.07
C PRO A 233 0.76 24.61 -24.88
N ALA A 234 1.49 25.26 -23.98
CA ALA A 234 1.39 26.70 -23.81
C ALA A 234 1.40 27.29 -25.21
N LYS A 235 0.32 28.00 -25.59
CA LYS A 235 0.31 28.74 -26.85
C LYS A 235 1.54 29.60 -26.81
N SER A 236 2.54 29.26 -27.62
CA SER A 236 3.68 30.12 -27.84
C SER A 236 3.09 31.37 -28.46
N ASP A 237 2.97 32.43 -27.66
CA ASP A 237 2.70 33.76 -28.17
C ASP A 237 3.89 34.13 -29.07
N SER A 238 3.79 33.79 -30.35
CA SER A 238 4.64 34.36 -31.38
C SER A 238 4.32 35.84 -31.40
N LYS A 239 5.13 36.62 -30.69
CA LYS A 239 5.24 38.07 -30.91
C LYS A 239 5.56 38.28 -32.39
N GLU A 240 4.56 38.70 -33.15
CA GLU A 240 4.78 39.45 -34.39
C GLU A 240 5.62 40.68 -34.03
N ALA A 241 6.86 40.68 -34.50
CA ALA A 241 7.67 41.88 -34.57
C ALA A 241 7.11 42.74 -35.72
N ALA A 242 6.63 43.93 -35.37
CA ALA A 242 6.41 45.03 -36.30
C ALA A 242 7.73 45.76 -36.58
#